data_AF-A0A2A5QYI3-F1
#
_entry.id   AF-A0A2A5QYI3-F1
#
_cell.length_a   1.000
_cell.length_b   1.000
_cell.length_c   1.000
_cell.angle_alpha   90.00
_cell.angle_beta   90.00
_cell.angle_gamma   90.00
#
_symmetry.space_group_name_H-M   'P 1'
#
loop_
_entity.id
_entity.type
_entity.pdbx_description
1 polymer ?
#
loop_
_entity_poly.entity_id
_entity_poly.type
_entity_poly.pdbx_seq_one_letter_code
_entity_poly.pdbx_strand_id
1 'polypeptide(L)'
;MNAKIEGESEGFLKIYVEDNKGAKHDLTVHNTSGIEYHSCDEIANNPALRTREECERVDQTRRYARWYVYRERGYDTVPPRENSDRLMAALLAVAELSPTAFESHFGNLETRLQAHYDDSEVDLPFPDADPDDAIVYQKDLYLQPDPVQFDPPVLEQFMARFEGDPESPAIDALDELQFGEMDVLDFEIEAISGIRVLHNDGQGNQQVAESEQPLEREPDARIELMAFDPASVDSFQHYVVSHLAYQIRDRFLLMGVKPPVPFRAQGWGTYEGFQCQKFCSLYDEYWSSEATIQSWEPW
;
A
#
# COMPACT_ATOMS: atom_id res chain seq x y z
N MET A 1 -5.70 -10.79 14.09
CA MET A 1 -4.59 -11.69 13.72
C MET A 1 -3.67 -11.83 14.90
N ASN A 2 -3.11 -13.01 15.13
CA ASN A 2 -2.10 -13.24 16.14
C ASN A 2 -1.03 -14.20 15.58
N ALA A 3 0.24 -13.96 15.88
CA ALA A 3 1.34 -14.78 15.37
C ALA A 3 2.36 -15.14 16.45
N LYS A 4 3.07 -16.24 16.22
CA LYS A 4 4.21 -16.67 17.02
C LYS A 4 5.24 -17.37 16.14
N ILE A 5 6.49 -16.92 16.23
CA ILE A 5 7.63 -17.66 15.68
C ILE A 5 7.95 -18.83 16.62
N GLU A 6 7.85 -20.07 16.14
CA GLU A 6 8.16 -21.29 16.91
C GLU A 6 9.65 -21.61 16.88
N GLY A 7 10.30 -21.39 15.75
CA GLY A 7 11.71 -21.69 15.56
C GLY A 7 12.26 -21.11 14.28
N GLU A 8 13.59 -21.09 14.20
CA GLU A 8 14.35 -20.58 13.08
C GLU A 8 15.51 -21.52 12.79
N SER A 9 15.71 -21.88 11.52
CA SER A 9 16.79 -22.75 11.08
C SER A 9 17.14 -22.45 9.62
N GLU A 10 18.43 -22.30 9.32
CA GLU A 10 18.94 -22.14 7.95
C GLU A 10 18.24 -21.05 7.12
N GLY A 11 17.82 -19.94 7.76
CA GLY A 11 17.11 -18.84 7.10
C GLY A 11 15.59 -19.03 6.95
N PHE A 12 15.05 -20.16 7.43
CA PHE A 12 13.62 -20.43 7.46
C PHE A 12 13.07 -20.25 8.88
N LEU A 13 11.95 -19.55 8.98
CA LEU A 13 11.21 -19.31 10.21
C LEU A 13 9.92 -20.08 10.16
N LYS A 14 9.69 -20.92 11.16
CA LYS A 14 8.39 -21.58 11.36
C LYS A 14 7.49 -20.71 12.21
N ILE A 15 6.29 -20.43 11.72
CA ILE A 15 5.37 -19.46 12.30
C ILE A 15 3.99 -20.06 12.37
N TYR A 16 3.36 -19.87 13.52
CA TYR A 16 1.93 -20.08 13.67
C TYR A 16 1.20 -18.76 13.61
N VAL A 17 0.19 -18.69 12.75
CA VAL A 17 -0.73 -17.55 12.68
C VAL A 17 -2.14 -18.04 13.00
N GLU A 18 -2.81 -17.36 13.92
CA GLU A 18 -4.24 -17.50 14.16
C GLU A 18 -4.95 -16.31 13.49
N ASP A 19 -5.84 -16.63 12.55
CA ASP A 19 -6.60 -15.62 11.84
C ASP A 19 -7.73 -15.03 12.69
N ASN A 20 -8.42 -14.01 12.19
CA ASN A 20 -9.51 -13.34 12.92
C ASN A 20 -10.72 -14.25 13.20
N LYS A 21 -10.82 -15.40 12.54
CA LYS A 21 -11.82 -16.44 12.81
C LYS A 21 -11.32 -17.56 13.70
N GLY A 22 -10.09 -17.48 14.17
CA GLY A 22 -9.47 -18.49 15.01
C GLY A 22 -8.96 -19.71 14.24
N ALA A 23 -8.94 -19.66 12.89
CA ALA A 23 -8.31 -20.73 12.11
C ALA A 23 -6.79 -20.65 12.27
N LYS A 24 -6.16 -21.82 12.34
CA LYS A 24 -4.73 -21.92 12.63
C LYS A 24 -3.98 -22.26 11.37
N HIS A 25 -2.95 -21.47 11.12
CA HIS A 25 -2.09 -21.60 9.97
C HIS A 25 -0.68 -21.93 10.42
N ASP A 26 -0.09 -22.98 9.82
CA ASP A 26 1.32 -23.31 9.93
C ASP A 26 2.02 -22.78 8.68
N LEU A 27 2.96 -21.85 8.86
CA LEU A 27 3.71 -21.24 7.77
C LEU A 27 5.21 -21.41 7.97
N THR A 28 5.92 -21.57 6.86
CA THR A 28 7.37 -21.38 6.81
C THR A 28 7.67 -20.16 5.97
N VAL A 29 8.36 -19.19 6.57
CA VAL A 29 8.81 -17.95 5.92
C VAL A 29 10.32 -18.02 5.74
N HIS A 30 10.81 -17.87 4.52
CA HIS A 30 12.22 -17.64 4.27
C HIS A 30 12.54 -16.16 4.49
N ASN A 31 13.68 -15.87 5.11
CA ASN A 31 14.08 -14.52 5.49
C ASN A 31 14.29 -13.54 4.32
N THR A 32 14.29 -14.02 3.07
CA THR A 32 14.38 -13.17 1.86
C THR A 32 13.45 -13.55 0.70
N SER A 33 12.91 -14.77 0.64
CA SER A 33 12.12 -15.25 -0.53
C SER A 33 10.61 -15.37 -0.24
N GLY A 34 10.18 -15.04 0.98
CA GLY A 34 8.76 -15.01 1.34
C GLY A 34 8.24 -16.34 1.89
N ILE A 35 7.00 -16.72 1.51
CA ILE A 35 6.32 -17.90 2.08
C ILE A 35 6.64 -19.16 1.27
N GLU A 36 7.29 -20.12 1.92
CA GLU A 36 7.74 -21.40 1.33
C GLU A 36 6.74 -22.53 1.59
N TYR A 37 6.07 -22.49 2.74
CA TYR A 37 5.06 -23.45 3.12
C TYR A 37 3.89 -22.75 3.80
N HIS A 38 2.68 -23.23 3.54
CA HIS A 38 1.47 -22.81 4.23
C HIS A 38 0.47 -23.95 4.25
N SER A 39 -0.01 -24.31 5.44
CA SER A 39 -1.17 -25.18 5.61
C SER A 39 -2.16 -24.64 6.63
N CYS A 40 -3.41 -25.07 6.47
CA CYS A 40 -4.51 -24.84 7.39
C CYS A 40 -5.40 -26.08 7.39
N ASP A 41 -5.92 -26.46 8.56
CA ASP A 41 -6.86 -27.58 8.68
C ASP A 41 -8.30 -27.12 8.41
N GLU A 42 -8.63 -25.87 8.73
CA GLU A 42 -9.98 -25.31 8.56
C GLU A 42 -10.27 -24.81 7.14
N ILE A 43 -9.23 -24.45 6.36
CA ILE A 43 -9.36 -23.95 4.99
C ILE A 43 -8.65 -24.89 4.02
N ALA A 44 -9.28 -25.21 2.89
CA ALA A 44 -8.72 -26.12 1.92
C ALA A 44 -7.30 -25.70 1.48
N ASN A 45 -6.33 -26.62 1.50
CA ASN A 45 -4.97 -26.33 1.04
C ASN A 45 -4.86 -26.17 -0.48
N ASN A 46 -5.79 -26.75 -1.25
CA ASN A 46 -5.89 -26.55 -2.70
C ASN A 46 -6.67 -25.26 -3.00
N PRO A 47 -6.06 -24.24 -3.63
CA PRO A 47 -6.74 -22.97 -3.94
C PRO A 47 -8.01 -23.13 -4.79
N ALA A 48 -8.07 -24.15 -5.67
CA ALA A 48 -9.24 -24.38 -6.53
C ALA A 48 -10.49 -24.84 -5.75
N LEU A 49 -10.34 -25.21 -4.48
CA LEU A 49 -11.44 -25.64 -3.61
C LEU A 49 -11.89 -24.54 -2.64
N ARG A 50 -11.27 -23.35 -2.69
CA ARG A 50 -11.57 -22.23 -1.81
C ARG A 50 -12.63 -21.33 -2.42
N THR A 51 -13.49 -20.81 -1.56
CA THR A 51 -14.30 -19.62 -1.85
C THR A 51 -13.41 -18.37 -1.94
N ARG A 52 -13.97 -17.27 -2.45
CA ARG A 52 -13.27 -15.98 -2.50
C ARG A 52 -12.81 -15.49 -1.12
N GLU A 53 -13.66 -15.63 -0.10
CA GLU A 53 -13.33 -15.24 1.28
C GLU A 53 -12.24 -16.13 1.89
N GLU A 54 -12.27 -17.44 1.61
CA GLU A 54 -11.22 -18.36 2.07
C GLU A 54 -9.87 -18.08 1.40
N CYS A 55 -9.87 -17.72 0.11
CA CYS A 55 -8.65 -17.23 -0.55
C CYS A 55 -8.12 -15.98 0.13
N GLU A 56 -8.99 -15.00 0.38
CA GLU A 56 -8.58 -13.74 1.01
C GLU A 56 -8.02 -13.97 2.42
N ARG A 57 -8.65 -14.79 3.26
CA ARG A 57 -8.14 -15.13 4.61
C ARG A 57 -6.76 -15.79 4.57
N VAL A 58 -6.54 -16.67 3.59
CA VAL A 58 -5.22 -17.28 3.35
C VAL A 58 -4.20 -16.22 2.95
N ASP A 59 -4.55 -15.30 2.06
CA ASP A 59 -3.66 -14.24 1.60
C ASP A 59 -3.36 -13.23 2.72
N GLN A 60 -4.35 -12.82 3.50
CA GLN A 60 -4.18 -12.00 4.71
C GLN A 60 -3.19 -12.64 5.68
N THR A 61 -3.35 -13.94 5.96
CA THR A 61 -2.45 -14.69 6.84
C THR A 61 -1.01 -14.71 6.30
N ARG A 62 -0.83 -14.91 5.00
CA ARG A 62 0.50 -14.89 4.36
C ARG A 62 1.14 -13.50 4.44
N ARG A 63 0.40 -12.43 4.16
CA ARG A 63 0.88 -11.04 4.27
C ARG A 63 1.25 -10.71 5.72
N TYR A 64 0.37 -11.05 6.67
CA TYR A 64 0.60 -10.83 8.09
C TYR A 64 1.82 -11.60 8.61
N ALA A 65 2.02 -12.86 8.19
CA ALA A 65 3.20 -13.63 8.58
C ALA A 65 4.51 -12.98 8.11
N ARG A 66 4.55 -12.51 6.85
CA ARG A 66 5.73 -11.78 6.32
C ARG A 66 5.99 -10.50 7.10
N TRP A 67 4.93 -9.73 7.39
CA TRP A 67 5.05 -8.51 8.18
C TRP A 67 5.50 -8.79 9.61
N TYR A 68 4.93 -9.80 10.26
CA TYR A 68 5.29 -10.18 11.62
C TYR A 68 6.77 -10.58 11.74
N VAL A 69 7.31 -11.36 10.79
CA VAL A 69 8.76 -11.66 10.74
C VAL A 69 9.58 -10.39 10.61
N TYR A 70 9.20 -9.53 9.68
CA TYR A 70 9.88 -8.27 9.45
C TYR A 70 9.92 -7.43 10.73
N ARG A 71 8.80 -7.29 11.45
CA ARG A 71 8.74 -6.54 12.71
C ARG A 71 9.53 -7.18 13.85
N GLU A 72 9.50 -8.51 13.97
CA GLU A 72 10.11 -9.22 15.11
C GLU A 72 11.60 -9.56 14.92
N ARG A 73 12.10 -9.56 13.68
CA ARG A 73 13.46 -9.97 13.33
C ARG A 73 14.23 -8.99 12.45
N GLY A 74 13.55 -8.01 11.85
CA GLY A 74 14.17 -7.05 10.92
C GLY A 74 14.54 -7.66 9.56
N TYR A 75 14.07 -8.87 9.23
CA TYR A 75 14.28 -9.45 7.91
C TYR A 75 13.36 -8.80 6.89
N ASP A 76 13.89 -8.43 5.72
CA ASP A 76 13.13 -7.79 4.63
C ASP A 76 12.23 -8.81 3.89
N THR A 77 11.27 -9.36 4.63
CA THR A 77 10.33 -10.38 4.15
C THR A 77 9.07 -9.79 3.52
N VAL A 78 8.86 -8.47 3.64
CA VAL A 78 7.72 -7.77 3.05
C VAL A 78 8.18 -7.14 1.74
N PRO A 79 7.53 -7.42 0.60
CA PRO A 79 7.88 -6.79 -0.68
C PRO A 79 7.93 -5.26 -0.53
N PRO A 80 8.87 -4.55 -1.18
CA PRO A 80 9.05 -3.10 -0.97
C PRO A 80 7.76 -2.29 -1.08
N ARG A 81 6.96 -2.53 -2.13
CA ARG A 81 5.68 -1.86 -2.39
C ARG A 81 4.58 -2.18 -1.37
N GLU A 82 4.74 -3.25 -0.59
CA GLU A 82 3.82 -3.66 0.48
C GLU A 82 4.28 -3.18 1.87
N ASN A 83 5.53 -2.70 2.00
CA ASN A 83 6.12 -2.38 3.28
C ASN A 83 5.67 -1.00 3.77
N SER A 84 4.94 -0.99 4.89
CA SER A 84 4.39 0.23 5.48
C SER A 84 5.45 1.24 5.94
N ASP A 85 6.66 0.81 6.30
CA ASP A 85 7.74 1.73 6.65
C ASP A 85 8.28 2.46 5.41
N ARG A 86 8.38 1.75 4.27
CA ARG A 86 8.78 2.37 2.99
C ARG A 86 7.71 3.31 2.45
N LEU A 87 6.43 2.92 2.55
CA LEU A 87 5.31 3.78 2.18
C LEU A 87 5.25 5.04 3.06
N MET A 88 5.52 4.91 4.36
CA MET A 88 5.61 6.04 5.28
C MET A 88 6.77 6.96 4.90
N ALA A 89 7.95 6.43 4.61
CA ALA A 89 9.08 7.22 4.13
C ALA A 89 8.77 7.96 2.82
N ALA A 90 8.08 7.31 1.87
CA ALA A 90 7.64 7.95 0.64
C ALA A 90 6.65 9.09 0.89
N LEU A 91 5.71 8.89 1.82
CA LEU A 91 4.75 9.92 2.23
C LEU A 91 5.49 11.15 2.75
N LEU A 92 6.46 10.97 3.64
CA LEU A 92 7.26 12.06 4.20
C LEU A 92 8.07 12.78 3.12
N ALA A 93 8.80 12.03 2.29
CA ALA A 93 9.61 12.59 1.22
C ALA A 93 8.77 13.45 0.23
N VAL A 94 7.57 12.98 -0.13
CA VAL A 94 6.68 13.73 -1.04
C VAL A 94 6.06 14.95 -0.35
N ALA A 95 5.72 14.85 0.92
CA ALA A 95 5.14 15.96 1.68
C ALA A 95 6.11 17.13 1.85
N GLU A 96 7.41 16.85 1.98
CA GLU A 96 8.45 17.87 2.18
C GLU A 96 8.94 18.52 0.88
N LEU A 97 8.53 18.02 -0.29
CA LEU A 97 8.90 18.63 -1.56
C LEU A 97 8.39 20.08 -1.66
N SER A 98 9.28 20.98 -2.07
CA SER A 98 8.85 22.31 -2.53
C SER A 98 7.91 22.18 -3.74
N PRO A 99 7.01 23.16 -3.98
CA PRO A 99 6.10 23.12 -5.13
C PRO A 99 6.82 22.92 -6.48
N THR A 100 7.99 23.52 -6.65
CA THR A 100 8.80 23.36 -7.88
C THR A 100 9.39 21.95 -8.01
N ALA A 101 9.85 21.35 -6.92
CA ALA A 101 10.38 19.99 -6.93
C ALA A 101 9.25 18.98 -7.17
N PHE A 102 8.10 19.17 -6.52
CA PHE A 102 6.91 18.37 -6.74
C PHE A 102 6.46 18.42 -8.21
N GLU A 103 6.31 19.62 -8.79
CA GLU A 103 5.97 19.78 -10.20
C GLU A 103 6.98 19.08 -11.13
N SER A 104 8.28 19.22 -10.85
CA SER A 104 9.32 18.56 -11.64
C SER A 104 9.22 17.03 -11.59
N HIS A 105 8.75 16.44 -10.50
CA HIS A 105 8.62 15.00 -10.33
C HIS A 105 7.26 14.47 -10.79
N PHE A 106 6.16 15.20 -10.56
CA PHE A 106 4.79 14.69 -10.69
C PHE A 106 3.91 15.49 -11.66
N GLY A 107 4.34 16.64 -12.18
CA GLY A 107 3.54 17.44 -13.11
C GLY A 107 3.17 16.70 -14.40
N ASN A 108 4.02 15.75 -14.83
CA ASN A 108 3.69 14.88 -15.96
C ASN A 108 2.56 13.88 -15.65
N LEU A 109 2.44 13.44 -14.39
CA LEU A 109 1.35 12.59 -13.93
C LEU A 109 0.06 13.40 -13.79
N GLU A 110 0.15 14.62 -13.25
CA GLU A 110 -0.99 15.53 -13.15
C GLU A 110 -1.56 15.86 -14.54
N THR A 111 -0.70 16.25 -15.47
CA THR A 111 -1.08 16.51 -16.87
C THR A 111 -1.76 15.30 -17.50
N ARG A 112 -1.24 14.09 -17.21
CA ARG A 112 -1.79 12.84 -17.74
C ARG A 112 -3.17 12.52 -17.18
N LEU A 113 -3.41 12.82 -15.91
CA LEU A 113 -4.73 12.67 -15.28
C LEU A 113 -5.72 13.72 -15.81
N GLN A 114 -5.29 14.98 -15.93
CA GLN A 114 -6.13 16.07 -16.43
C GLN A 114 -6.63 15.83 -17.86
N ALA A 115 -5.83 15.15 -18.69
CA ALA A 115 -6.19 14.82 -20.07
C ALA A 115 -7.48 13.99 -20.20
N HIS A 116 -7.90 13.28 -19.14
CA HIS A 116 -9.18 12.57 -19.11
C HIS A 116 -10.41 13.49 -18.97
N TYR A 117 -10.21 14.75 -18.58
CA TYR A 117 -11.27 15.65 -18.14
C TYR A 117 -11.28 17.01 -18.85
N ASP A 118 -10.29 17.31 -19.70
CA ASP A 118 -10.14 18.62 -20.37
C ASP A 118 -10.30 18.57 -21.91
N ASP A 119 -11.02 17.58 -22.42
CA ASP A 119 -11.23 17.27 -23.85
C ASP A 119 -9.94 16.95 -24.64
N SER A 120 -8.80 16.77 -23.96
CA SER A 120 -7.57 16.30 -24.59
C SER A 120 -7.67 14.85 -25.07
N GLU A 121 -6.83 14.50 -26.05
CA GLU A 121 -6.68 13.11 -26.48
C GLU A 121 -5.89 12.31 -25.43
N VAL A 122 -6.51 11.27 -24.87
CA VAL A 122 -5.86 10.35 -23.94
C VAL A 122 -5.12 9.27 -24.74
N ASP A 123 -3.82 9.48 -24.96
CA ASP A 123 -2.97 8.51 -25.67
C ASP A 123 -2.65 7.30 -24.79
N LEU A 124 -3.48 6.24 -24.81
CA LEU A 124 -3.23 5.01 -24.06
C LEU A 124 -2.32 4.05 -24.83
N PRO A 125 -1.35 3.39 -24.16
CA PRO A 125 -0.44 2.44 -24.81
C PRO A 125 -1.09 1.09 -25.17
N PHE A 126 -2.43 1.02 -25.15
CA PHE A 126 -3.21 -0.18 -25.41
C PHE A 126 -4.21 0.12 -26.53
N PRO A 127 -4.20 -0.65 -27.64
CA PRO A 127 -5.00 -0.33 -28.82
C PRO A 127 -6.52 -0.44 -28.60
N ASP A 128 -6.94 -1.25 -27.62
CA ASP A 128 -8.36 -1.54 -27.32
C ASP A 128 -8.82 -0.93 -25.98
N ALA A 129 -8.02 -0.07 -25.34
CA ALA A 129 -8.42 0.55 -24.09
C ALA A 129 -9.35 1.73 -24.32
N ASP A 130 -10.49 1.72 -23.61
CA ASP A 130 -11.34 2.88 -23.50
C ASP A 130 -10.78 3.81 -22.40
N PRO A 131 -10.66 5.13 -22.61
CA PRO A 131 -10.30 6.06 -21.54
C PRO A 131 -11.20 5.97 -20.30
N ASP A 132 -12.45 5.54 -20.46
CA ASP A 132 -13.41 5.33 -19.35
C ASP A 132 -13.21 3.99 -18.60
N ASP A 133 -12.30 3.11 -19.07
CA ASP A 133 -11.95 1.87 -18.39
C ASP A 133 -11.22 2.14 -17.06
N ALA A 134 -10.99 1.09 -16.26
CA ALA A 134 -10.15 1.18 -15.08
C ALA A 134 -8.67 1.34 -15.47
N ILE A 135 -8.26 2.59 -15.69
CA ILE A 135 -6.88 2.99 -15.96
C ILE A 135 -6.23 3.47 -14.66
N VAL A 136 -5.08 2.86 -14.33
CA VAL A 136 -4.26 3.23 -13.17
C VAL A 136 -2.89 3.67 -13.64
N TYR A 137 -2.53 4.90 -13.30
CA TYR A 137 -1.22 5.48 -13.56
C TYR A 137 -0.31 5.28 -12.36
N GLN A 138 0.88 4.76 -12.61
CA GLN A 138 1.80 4.34 -11.57
C GLN A 138 3.15 5.05 -11.72
N LYS A 139 3.70 5.53 -10.61
CA LYS A 139 5.08 6.03 -10.54
C LYS A 139 5.81 5.36 -9.38
N ASP A 140 6.99 4.84 -9.69
CA ASP A 140 7.89 4.19 -8.75
C ASP A 140 8.84 5.22 -8.14
N LEU A 141 8.96 5.16 -6.81
CA LEU A 141 9.80 6.04 -5.99
C LEU A 141 10.99 5.27 -5.44
N TYR A 142 12.16 5.88 -5.57
CA TYR A 142 13.41 5.40 -5.03
C TYR A 142 13.88 6.42 -3.99
N LEU A 143 14.04 5.97 -2.75
CA LEU A 143 14.32 6.83 -1.60
C LEU A 143 15.74 6.61 -1.10
N GLN A 144 16.28 7.66 -0.49
CA GLN A 144 17.50 7.59 0.31
C GLN A 144 17.33 8.45 1.59
N PRO A 145 17.87 8.02 2.75
CA PRO A 145 18.46 6.70 3.00
C PRO A 145 17.41 5.57 2.90
N ASP A 146 17.89 4.32 2.87
CA ASP A 146 17.03 3.12 2.77
C ASP A 146 16.06 3.03 3.97
N PRO A 147 14.72 3.08 3.76
CA PRO A 147 13.75 3.19 4.84
C PRO A 147 13.73 1.99 5.81
N VAL A 148 14.21 0.82 5.40
CA VAL A 148 14.19 -0.37 6.27
C VAL A 148 15.41 -0.49 7.19
N GLN A 149 16.33 0.47 7.14
CA GLN A 149 17.54 0.48 7.99
C GLN A 149 17.35 1.21 9.33
N PHE A 150 16.16 1.74 9.59
CA PHE A 150 15.85 2.52 10.79
C PHE A 150 15.40 1.62 11.96
N ASP A 151 15.94 1.90 13.15
CA ASP A 151 15.56 1.26 14.41
C ASP A 151 15.30 2.35 15.47
N PRO A 152 14.05 2.51 15.97
CA PRO A 152 12.86 1.74 15.63
C PRO A 152 12.38 2.00 14.18
N PRO A 153 11.53 1.13 13.60
CA PRO A 153 11.05 1.29 12.23
C PRO A 153 10.34 2.65 11.99
N VAL A 154 10.40 3.16 10.77
CA VAL A 154 9.92 4.49 10.38
C VAL A 154 8.47 4.74 10.82
N LEU A 155 7.58 3.78 10.59
CA LEU A 155 6.17 3.90 10.97
C LEU A 155 6.01 3.98 12.50
N GLU A 156 6.82 3.26 13.28
CA GLU A 156 6.77 3.37 14.75
C GLU A 156 7.24 4.75 15.21
N GLN A 157 8.33 5.25 14.63
CA GLN A 157 8.82 6.60 14.93
C GLN A 157 7.77 7.67 14.60
N PHE A 158 7.04 7.51 13.51
CA PHE A 158 5.92 8.39 13.18
C PHE A 158 4.79 8.26 14.20
N MET A 159 4.34 7.04 14.48
CA MET A 159 3.24 6.77 15.41
C MET A 159 3.54 7.23 16.84
N ALA A 160 4.78 7.13 17.31
CA ALA A 160 5.23 7.59 18.63
C ALA A 160 5.03 9.11 18.84
N ARG A 161 4.87 9.90 17.77
CA ARG A 161 4.56 11.34 17.90
C ARG A 161 3.13 11.63 18.30
N PHE A 162 2.22 10.68 18.11
CA PHE A 162 0.81 10.78 18.52
C PHE A 162 0.58 10.25 19.95
N GLU A 163 1.65 10.07 20.73
CA GLU A 163 1.65 9.54 22.10
C GLU A 163 0.81 10.39 23.07
N GLY A 164 -0.48 10.08 23.15
CA GLY A 164 -1.40 10.61 24.15
C GLY A 164 -2.81 10.05 24.06
N ASP A 165 -3.28 9.75 22.85
CA ASP A 165 -4.56 9.08 22.63
C ASP A 165 -4.51 8.32 21.30
N PRO A 166 -4.52 6.98 21.28
CA PRO A 166 -4.62 6.23 20.03
C PRO A 166 -5.97 6.44 19.34
N GLU A 167 -6.93 7.15 19.95
CA GLU A 167 -8.20 7.61 19.38
C GLU A 167 -8.24 9.14 19.16
N SER A 168 -7.07 9.81 19.18
CA SER A 168 -6.95 11.21 18.71
C SER A 168 -7.57 11.32 17.31
N PRO A 169 -8.25 12.42 16.95
CA PRO A 169 -8.99 12.50 15.70
C PRO A 169 -8.10 12.09 14.52
N ALA A 170 -8.70 11.39 13.56
CA ALA A 170 -8.07 11.14 12.27
C ALA A 170 -7.44 12.45 11.78
N ILE A 171 -6.31 12.37 11.09
CA ILE A 171 -5.71 13.56 10.50
C ILE A 171 -6.70 14.08 9.46
N ASP A 172 -7.57 15.03 9.85
CA ASP A 172 -8.65 15.57 9.03
C ASP A 172 -8.07 16.30 7.80
N ALA A 173 -6.83 16.78 7.92
CA ALA A 173 -5.97 17.23 6.83
C ALA A 173 -4.50 17.04 7.23
N LEU A 174 -3.69 16.43 6.36
CA LEU A 174 -2.22 16.31 6.53
C LEU A 174 -1.52 17.68 6.67
N ASP A 175 -2.23 18.78 6.40
CA ASP A 175 -1.78 20.16 6.64
C ASP A 175 -1.51 20.47 8.12
N GLU A 176 -2.00 19.64 9.05
CA GLU A 176 -1.70 19.76 10.49
C GLU A 176 -0.44 18.97 10.92
N LEU A 177 0.17 18.18 10.02
CA LEU A 177 1.47 17.57 10.30
C LEU A 177 2.54 18.67 10.34
N GLN A 178 2.98 19.03 11.53
CA GLN A 178 4.12 19.93 11.71
C GLN A 178 5.42 19.15 11.44
N PHE A 179 5.81 19.05 10.16
CA PHE A 179 7.03 18.39 9.70
C PHE A 179 8.33 18.96 10.32
N GLY A 180 8.29 20.16 10.89
CA GLY A 180 9.44 20.78 11.56
C GLY A 180 9.98 20.05 12.81
N GLU A 181 9.24 19.07 13.36
CA GLU A 181 9.72 18.18 14.43
C GLU A 181 10.19 16.79 13.89
N MET A 182 10.37 16.68 12.57
CA MET A 182 10.74 15.45 11.87
C MET A 182 12.22 15.32 11.50
N ASP A 183 13.12 16.17 12.03
CA ASP A 183 14.58 16.23 11.74
C ASP A 183 15.35 14.88 11.78
N VAL A 184 14.75 13.78 12.25
CA VAL A 184 15.33 12.41 12.27
C VAL A 184 14.89 11.54 11.07
N LEU A 185 13.78 11.89 10.41
CA LEU A 185 13.17 11.16 9.29
C LEU A 185 13.21 12.01 8.00
N ASP A 186 14.40 12.47 7.64
CA ASP A 186 14.65 13.19 6.40
C ASP A 186 14.91 12.19 5.26
N PHE A 187 13.96 12.10 4.33
CA PHE A 187 14.02 11.19 3.18
C PHE A 187 14.02 11.98 1.88
N GLU A 188 15.03 11.74 1.05
CA GLU A 188 15.11 12.32 -0.29
C GLU A 188 14.61 11.33 -1.34
N ILE A 189 13.98 11.85 -2.39
CA ILE A 189 13.70 11.08 -3.60
C ILE A 189 14.98 11.02 -4.45
N GLU A 190 15.67 9.88 -4.42
CA GLU A 190 16.85 9.61 -5.23
C GLU A 190 16.50 9.57 -6.72
N ALA A 191 15.39 8.91 -7.06
CA ALA A 191 14.91 8.79 -8.43
C ALA A 191 13.40 8.52 -8.49
N ILE A 192 12.82 8.82 -9.64
CA ILE A 192 11.42 8.53 -9.95
C ILE A 192 11.32 7.91 -11.35
N SER A 193 10.48 6.90 -11.51
CA SER A 193 10.27 6.27 -12.83
C SER A 193 9.49 7.17 -13.80
N GLY A 194 9.44 6.73 -15.05
CA GLY A 194 8.37 7.14 -15.96
C GLY A 194 6.98 6.69 -15.47
N ILE A 195 5.93 7.03 -16.22
CA ILE A 195 4.56 6.61 -15.89
C ILE A 195 4.35 5.21 -16.45
N ARG A 196 4.16 4.25 -15.55
CA ARG A 196 3.64 2.91 -15.87
C ARG A 196 2.13 2.99 -15.93
N VAL A 197 1.51 2.34 -16.91
CA VAL A 197 0.05 2.35 -17.07
C VAL A 197 -0.47 0.93 -16.89
N LEU A 198 -1.43 0.75 -15.99
CA LEU A 198 -2.21 -0.47 -15.86
C LEU A 198 -3.60 -0.21 -16.42
N HIS A 199 -4.07 -1.12 -17.27
CA HIS A 199 -5.43 -1.13 -17.81
C HIS A 199 -6.12 -2.43 -17.42
N ASN A 200 -7.37 -2.31 -16.99
CA ASN A 200 -8.26 -3.45 -16.81
C ASN A 200 -9.55 -3.18 -17.58
N ASP A 201 -9.88 -4.08 -18.50
CA ASP A 201 -11.04 -4.01 -19.40
C ASP A 201 -12.40 -4.31 -18.72
N GLY A 202 -12.41 -4.49 -17.40
CA GLY A 202 -13.60 -4.85 -16.63
C GLY A 202 -14.07 -6.31 -16.82
N GLN A 203 -13.47 -7.06 -17.75
CA GLN A 203 -13.71 -8.48 -17.98
C GLN A 203 -12.66 -9.36 -17.28
N GLY A 204 -11.71 -8.73 -16.58
CA GLY A 204 -10.65 -9.39 -15.84
C GLY A 204 -9.36 -9.55 -16.63
N ASN A 205 -9.25 -8.97 -17.83
CA ASN A 205 -7.98 -8.91 -18.54
C ASN A 205 -7.22 -7.67 -18.07
N GLN A 206 -6.04 -7.89 -17.47
CA GLN A 206 -5.15 -6.84 -17.05
C GLN A 206 -3.97 -6.72 -18.02
N GLN A 207 -3.74 -5.51 -18.50
CA GLN A 207 -2.59 -5.16 -19.32
C GLN A 207 -1.73 -4.14 -18.59
N VAL A 208 -0.42 -4.24 -18.78
CA VAL A 208 0.54 -3.32 -18.18
C VAL A 208 1.50 -2.83 -19.24
N ALA A 209 1.61 -1.52 -19.36
CA ALA A 209 2.66 -0.85 -20.10
C ALA A 209 3.72 -0.38 -19.11
N GLU A 210 4.88 -1.04 -19.15
CA GLU A 210 6.03 -0.71 -18.30
C GLU A 210 6.69 0.60 -18.75
N SER A 211 7.29 1.31 -17.79
CA SER A 211 8.18 2.44 -18.05
C SER A 211 9.63 2.06 -17.78
N GLU A 212 10.58 2.82 -18.34
CA GLU A 212 11.99 2.68 -17.97
C GLU A 212 12.17 2.93 -16.46
N GLN A 213 12.91 2.03 -15.82
CA GLN A 213 13.24 2.12 -14.40
C GLN A 213 14.59 2.83 -14.25
N PRO A 214 14.69 3.84 -13.38
CA PRO A 214 15.88 4.69 -13.31
C PRO A 214 17.07 3.99 -12.64
N LEU A 215 16.83 2.96 -11.81
CA LEU A 215 17.84 2.27 -11.02
C LEU A 215 17.72 0.74 -11.13
N GLU A 216 18.84 0.04 -10.97
CA GLU A 216 18.92 -1.44 -10.95
C GLU A 216 18.57 -2.02 -9.56
N ARG A 217 17.46 -1.56 -8.97
CA ARG A 217 16.90 -2.09 -7.71
C ARG A 217 15.37 -2.00 -7.73
N GLU A 218 14.70 -2.70 -6.83
CA GLU A 218 13.27 -2.50 -6.63
C GLU A 218 13.00 -1.09 -6.05
N PRO A 219 11.91 -0.42 -6.47
CA PRO A 219 11.51 0.84 -5.88
C PRO A 219 11.02 0.66 -4.45
N ASP A 220 11.22 1.68 -3.63
CA ASP A 220 10.82 1.68 -2.24
C ASP A 220 9.31 1.82 -2.08
N ALA A 221 8.68 2.61 -2.94
CA ALA A 221 7.24 2.78 -2.98
C ALA A 221 6.74 2.95 -4.42
N ARG A 222 5.43 2.75 -4.59
CA ARG A 222 4.73 3.03 -5.84
C ARG A 222 3.49 3.84 -5.52
N ILE A 223 3.33 4.98 -6.17
CA ILE A 223 2.08 5.74 -6.18
C ILE A 223 1.19 5.15 -7.28
N GLU A 224 -0.10 4.90 -7.00
CA GLU A 224 -1.04 4.26 -7.92
C GLU A 224 -2.36 5.05 -8.05
N LEU A 225 -2.43 5.98 -9.01
CA LEU A 225 -3.61 6.83 -9.16
C LEU A 225 -4.54 6.31 -10.25
N MET A 226 -5.79 6.02 -9.90
CA MET A 226 -6.86 5.89 -10.89
C MET A 226 -7.14 7.25 -11.53
N ALA A 227 -7.60 7.28 -12.78
CA ALA A 227 -8.03 8.53 -13.41
C ALA A 227 -9.08 9.25 -12.54
N PHE A 228 -8.80 10.51 -12.22
CA PHE A 228 -9.69 11.44 -11.52
C PHE A 228 -9.36 12.85 -12.01
N ASP A 229 -10.28 13.80 -11.87
CA ASP A 229 -10.04 15.20 -12.26
C ASP A 229 -9.13 15.90 -11.24
N PRO A 230 -7.85 16.20 -11.56
CA PRO A 230 -6.96 16.88 -10.62
C PRO A 230 -7.48 18.27 -10.24
N ALA A 231 -8.27 18.93 -11.08
CA ALA A 231 -8.88 20.22 -10.78
C ALA A 231 -9.97 20.14 -9.68
N SER A 232 -10.41 18.93 -9.32
CA SER A 232 -11.37 18.71 -8.22
C SER A 232 -10.74 18.77 -6.82
N VAL A 233 -9.40 18.77 -6.73
CA VAL A 233 -8.65 18.88 -5.47
C VAL A 233 -7.90 20.21 -5.42
N ASP A 234 -7.78 20.80 -4.23
CA ASP A 234 -7.10 22.09 -4.06
C ASP A 234 -5.58 22.00 -4.29
N SER A 235 -4.99 20.84 -4.00
CA SER A 235 -3.56 20.58 -4.14
C SER A 235 -3.33 19.14 -4.57
N PHE A 236 -2.77 18.96 -5.78
CA PHE A 236 -2.40 17.63 -6.26
C PHE A 236 -1.32 16.98 -5.39
N GLN A 237 -0.38 17.75 -4.85
CA GLN A 237 0.60 17.26 -3.87
C GLN A 237 -0.08 16.70 -2.62
N HIS A 238 -1.00 17.46 -2.02
CA HIS A 238 -1.74 17.00 -0.85
C HIS A 238 -2.54 15.73 -1.15
N TYR A 239 -3.11 15.63 -2.35
CA TYR A 239 -3.81 14.42 -2.81
C TYR A 239 -2.86 13.21 -2.91
N VAL A 240 -1.66 13.36 -3.49
CA VAL A 240 -0.67 12.27 -3.58
C VAL A 240 -0.22 11.82 -2.18
N VAL A 241 0.00 12.74 -1.24
CA VAL A 241 0.35 12.40 0.15
C VAL A 241 -0.80 11.66 0.83
N SER A 242 -2.04 12.13 0.68
CA SER A 242 -3.24 11.45 1.20
C SER A 242 -3.39 10.05 0.60
N HIS A 243 -3.15 9.91 -0.70
CA HIS A 243 -3.17 8.63 -1.39
C HIS A 243 -2.15 7.64 -0.81
N LEU A 244 -0.93 8.06 -0.53
CA LEU A 244 0.06 7.22 0.15
C LEU A 244 -0.41 6.79 1.56
N ALA A 245 -1.09 7.67 2.30
CA ALA A 245 -1.71 7.31 3.57
C ALA A 245 -2.81 6.24 3.39
N TYR A 246 -3.63 6.33 2.35
CA TYR A 246 -4.63 5.32 2.00
C TYR A 246 -3.99 4.00 1.53
N GLN A 247 -2.82 4.05 0.89
CA GLN A 247 -2.05 2.85 0.58
C GLN A 247 -1.55 2.17 1.86
N ILE A 248 -1.05 2.91 2.85
CA ILE A 248 -0.64 2.38 4.17
C ILE A 248 -1.84 1.71 4.84
N ARG A 249 -3.00 2.38 4.88
CA ARG A 249 -4.27 1.81 5.37
C ARG A 249 -4.55 0.45 4.74
N ASP A 250 -4.50 0.38 3.41
CA ASP A 250 -4.78 -0.86 2.67
C ASP A 250 -3.81 -1.98 3.04
N ARG A 251 -2.53 -1.69 3.31
CA ARG A 251 -1.58 -2.73 3.73
C ARG A 251 -2.02 -3.38 5.06
N PHE A 252 -2.52 -2.61 6.02
CA PHE A 252 -3.07 -3.15 7.26
C PHE A 252 -4.36 -3.95 7.02
N LEU A 253 -5.30 -3.40 6.25
CA LEU A 253 -6.57 -4.09 5.94
C LEU A 253 -6.32 -5.42 5.22
N LEU A 254 -5.44 -5.44 4.22
CA LEU A 254 -5.07 -6.65 3.46
C LEU A 254 -4.26 -7.67 4.27
N MET A 255 -3.78 -7.31 5.47
CA MET A 255 -3.23 -8.24 6.46
C MET A 255 -4.30 -8.74 7.44
N GLY A 256 -5.55 -8.28 7.35
CA GLY A 256 -6.58 -8.55 8.35
C GLY A 256 -6.24 -7.92 9.71
N VAL A 257 -5.59 -6.74 9.70
CA VAL A 257 -5.20 -5.97 10.88
C VAL A 257 -5.87 -4.60 10.84
N LYS A 258 -6.33 -4.12 12.00
CA LYS A 258 -6.89 -2.77 12.14
C LYS A 258 -5.82 -1.72 11.82
N PRO A 259 -6.06 -0.80 10.87
CA PRO A 259 -5.11 0.29 10.61
C PRO A 259 -4.90 1.18 11.84
N PRO A 260 -3.69 1.76 12.02
CA PRO A 260 -3.48 2.82 13.01
C PRO A 260 -4.39 4.02 12.73
N VAL A 261 -4.83 4.74 13.77
CA VAL A 261 -5.81 5.83 13.64
C VAL A 261 -5.46 6.90 12.61
N PRO A 262 -4.22 7.38 12.50
CA PRO A 262 -3.85 8.36 11.48
C PRO A 262 -4.16 7.94 10.04
N PHE A 263 -4.28 6.63 9.78
CA PHE A 263 -4.57 6.08 8.45
C PHE A 263 -6.01 5.59 8.30
N ARG A 264 -6.88 5.78 9.31
CA ARG A 264 -8.30 5.41 9.26
C ARG A 264 -9.14 6.46 8.54
N ALA A 265 -8.90 6.64 7.25
CA ALA A 265 -9.62 7.57 6.39
C ALA A 265 -10.10 6.89 5.10
N GLN A 266 -11.18 7.39 4.52
CA GLN A 266 -11.73 6.90 3.26
C GLN A 266 -11.03 7.56 2.07
N GLY A 267 -10.90 6.81 0.98
CA GLY A 267 -10.26 7.27 -0.24
C GLY A 267 -9.51 6.17 -0.96
N TRP A 268 -9.20 6.41 -2.23
CA TRP A 268 -8.49 5.46 -3.09
C TRP A 268 -7.10 5.17 -2.54
N GLY A 269 -6.87 3.91 -2.15
CA GLY A 269 -5.54 3.41 -1.82
C GLY A 269 -4.97 2.64 -3.00
N THR A 270 -4.40 1.48 -2.72
CA THR A 270 -3.83 0.61 -3.74
C THR A 270 -4.88 0.00 -4.66
N TYR A 271 -4.50 -0.27 -5.91
CA TYR A 271 -5.43 -0.92 -6.85
C TYR A 271 -5.82 -2.35 -6.41
N GLU A 272 -4.87 -3.11 -5.84
CA GLU A 272 -5.14 -4.40 -5.19
C GLU A 272 -6.16 -4.26 -4.06
N GLY A 273 -5.97 -3.27 -3.17
CA GLY A 273 -6.85 -2.98 -2.05
C GLY A 273 -8.28 -2.70 -2.53
N PHE A 274 -8.43 -1.85 -3.56
CA PHE A 274 -9.71 -1.60 -4.20
C PHE A 274 -10.37 -2.88 -4.74
N GLN A 275 -9.63 -3.73 -5.46
CA GLN A 275 -10.18 -4.99 -5.99
C GLN A 275 -10.65 -5.93 -4.88
N CYS A 276 -9.88 -6.06 -3.80
CA CYS A 276 -10.29 -6.85 -2.64
C CYS A 276 -11.54 -6.27 -1.98
N GLN A 277 -11.59 -4.96 -1.73
CA GLN A 277 -12.73 -4.29 -1.11
C GLN A 277 -14.01 -4.38 -1.95
N LYS A 278 -13.90 -4.26 -3.27
CA LYS A 278 -15.05 -4.29 -4.17
C LYS A 278 -15.62 -5.70 -4.39
N PHE A 279 -14.78 -6.74 -4.33
CA PHE A 279 -15.15 -8.11 -4.73
C PHE A 279 -15.08 -9.13 -3.59
N CYS A 280 -14.80 -8.71 -2.36
CA CYS A 280 -14.78 -9.59 -1.19
C CYS A 280 -15.56 -8.97 -0.03
N SER A 281 -16.55 -9.70 0.48
CA SER A 281 -17.44 -9.30 1.58
C SER A 281 -16.76 -9.16 2.94
N LEU A 282 -15.46 -9.46 3.05
CA LEU A 282 -14.69 -9.27 4.27
C LEU A 282 -14.32 -7.81 4.56
N TYR A 283 -14.55 -6.93 3.60
CA TYR A 283 -14.16 -5.52 3.66
C TYR A 283 -15.37 -4.61 3.48
N ASP A 284 -15.35 -3.49 4.20
CA ASP A 284 -16.14 -2.31 3.83
C ASP A 284 -15.50 -1.61 2.61
N GLU A 285 -16.26 -0.71 1.97
CA GLU A 285 -15.80 0.08 0.83
C GLU A 285 -14.98 1.30 1.27
N TYR A 286 -13.83 1.09 1.91
CA TYR A 286 -12.94 2.17 2.38
C TYR A 286 -12.44 3.09 1.27
N TRP A 287 -12.44 2.62 0.02
CA TRP A 287 -12.09 3.42 -1.14
C TRP A 287 -13.12 4.50 -1.50
N SER A 288 -14.40 4.29 -1.15
CA SER A 288 -15.51 5.17 -1.55
C SER A 288 -15.73 6.27 -0.51
N SER A 289 -15.86 7.52 -0.94
CA SER A 289 -16.23 8.65 -0.07
C SER A 289 -17.72 8.67 0.30
N GLU A 290 -18.55 7.90 -0.41
CA GLU A 290 -20.00 7.83 -0.18
C GLU A 290 -20.40 6.65 0.71
N ALA A 291 -19.51 5.66 0.86
CA ALA A 291 -19.76 4.50 1.67
C ALA A 291 -19.81 4.85 3.16
N THR A 292 -20.72 4.21 3.91
CA THR A 292 -20.69 4.25 5.37
C THR A 292 -19.80 3.12 5.87
N ILE A 293 -18.67 3.46 6.49
CA ILE A 293 -17.78 2.48 7.13
C ILE A 293 -18.43 1.99 8.41
N GLN A 294 -18.68 0.68 8.48
CA GLN A 294 -19.31 0.03 9.62
C GLN A 294 -18.30 -0.24 10.74
N SER A 295 -17.07 -0.60 10.35
CA SER A 295 -16.03 -0.99 11.29
C SER A 295 -14.65 -0.82 10.68
N TRP A 296 -13.67 -0.43 11.49
CA TRP A 296 -12.24 -0.55 11.16
C TRP A 296 -11.62 -1.85 11.68
N GLU A 297 -12.36 -2.59 12.51
CA GLU A 297 -11.95 -3.92 12.95
C GLU A 297 -12.10 -4.92 11.80
N PRO A 298 -11.03 -5.65 11.44
CA PRO A 298 -11.07 -6.64 10.38
C PRO A 298 -11.91 -7.86 10.79
N TRP A 299 -12.57 -8.48 9.81
CA TRP A 299 -13.51 -9.59 10.00
C TRP A 299 -12.84 -10.91 10.38
#